data_AF-A0A962NGS9-F1
#
_entry.id   AF-A0A962NGS9-F1
#
_cell.length_a   1.000
_cell.length_b   1.000
_cell.length_c   1.000
_cell.angle_alpha   90.00
_cell.angle_beta   90.00
_cell.angle_gamma   90.00
#
_symmetry.space_group_name_H-M   'P 1'
#
loop_
_entity.id
_entity.type
_entity.pdbx_description
1 polymer ?
#
loop_
_entity_poly.entity_id
_entity_poly.type
_entity_poly.pdbx_seq_one_letter_code
_entity_poly.pdbx_strand_id
1 'polypeptide(L)'
;ELLAKLETDDMLLSDVLWLICEDDAQGLGIDKRSFLKSLPGEVLAAAYLALLEAITNFFRRPEQRMLMQKLIAFVRAAQSRLQTVAQEEINKVDVNSLAETFIESAMNSLGRSESTQSQQDATAAGGTP
;
A
#
# COMPACT_ATOMS: atom_id res chain seq x y z
N GLU A 1 7.90 -21.04 13.83
CA GLU A 1 8.60 -20.98 12.52
C GLU A 1 7.64 -20.89 11.33
N LEU A 2 6.68 -21.81 11.17
CA LEU A 2 5.76 -21.78 10.01
C LEU A 2 4.92 -20.50 9.88
N LEU A 3 4.31 -20.01 10.96
CA LEU A 3 3.51 -18.78 10.96
C LEU A 3 4.31 -17.55 10.51
N ALA A 4 5.53 -17.39 11.03
CA ALA A 4 6.42 -16.30 10.63
C ALA A 4 6.87 -16.43 9.16
N LYS A 5 6.99 -17.66 8.66
CA LYS A 5 7.28 -17.91 7.25
C LYS A 5 6.10 -17.52 6.35
N LEU A 6 4.87 -17.83 6.76
CA LEU A 6 3.66 -17.43 6.02
C LEU A 6 3.48 -15.91 5.94
N GLU A 7 4.00 -15.16 6.91
CA GLU A 7 3.97 -13.69 6.90
C GLU A 7 5.00 -13.08 5.92
N THR A 8 6.12 -13.77 5.69
CA THR A 8 7.26 -13.22 4.93
C THR A 8 7.41 -13.79 3.53
N ASP A 9 6.75 -14.91 3.25
CA ASP A 9 6.81 -15.64 1.99
C ASP A 9 5.42 -15.64 1.32
N ASP A 10 5.15 -14.61 0.52
CA ASP A 10 3.89 -14.43 -0.21
C ASP A 10 3.59 -15.59 -1.17
N MET A 11 4.62 -16.22 -1.74
CA MET A 11 4.44 -17.39 -2.61
C MET A 11 3.93 -18.57 -1.81
N LEU A 12 4.55 -18.86 -0.66
CA LEU A 12 4.10 -19.91 0.23
C LEU A 12 2.68 -19.66 0.74
N LEU A 13 2.38 -18.43 1.16
CA LEU A 13 1.03 -18.07 1.62
C LEU A 13 0.00 -18.28 0.52
N SER A 14 0.29 -17.83 -0.71
CA SER A 14 -0.62 -17.96 -1.84
C SER A 14 -0.87 -19.43 -2.21
N ASP A 15 0.15 -20.29 -2.15
CA ASP A 15 0.00 -21.73 -2.36
C ASP A 15 -0.83 -22.40 -1.27
N VAL A 16 -0.62 -22.02 0.00
CA VAL A 16 -1.43 -22.53 1.13
C VAL A 16 -2.88 -22.09 0.98
N LEU A 17 -3.14 -20.84 0.59
CA LEU A 17 -4.48 -20.35 0.34
C LEU A 17 -5.16 -21.08 -0.83
N TRP A 18 -4.44 -21.37 -1.91
CA TRP A 18 -4.96 -22.22 -2.99
C TRP A 18 -5.36 -23.59 -2.46
N LEU A 19 -4.50 -24.27 -1.70
CA LEU A 19 -4.80 -25.60 -1.17
C LEU A 19 -6.03 -25.64 -0.26
N ILE A 20 -6.30 -24.56 0.47
CA ILE A 20 -7.48 -24.45 1.35
C ILE A 20 -8.74 -24.17 0.53
N CYS A 21 -8.64 -23.36 -0.52
CA CYS A 21 -9.78 -22.89 -1.32
C CYS A 21 -10.00 -23.70 -2.61
N GLU A 22 -9.20 -24.73 -2.88
CA GLU A 22 -9.20 -25.44 -4.17
C GLU A 22 -10.56 -26.06 -4.50
N ASP A 23 -11.18 -26.76 -3.54
CA ASP A 23 -12.47 -27.40 -3.74
C ASP A 23 -13.58 -26.37 -4.06
N ASP A 24 -13.60 -25.26 -3.32
CA ASP A 24 -14.54 -24.17 -3.53
C ASP A 24 -14.30 -23.46 -4.87
N ALA A 25 -13.02 -23.23 -5.22
CA ALA A 25 -12.62 -22.60 -6.48
C ALA A 25 -13.01 -23.48 -7.68
N GLN A 26 -12.82 -24.81 -7.59
CA GLN A 26 -13.25 -25.75 -8.61
C GLN A 26 -14.77 -25.74 -8.78
N GLY A 27 -15.54 -25.67 -7.69
CA GLY A 27 -17.00 -25.52 -7.73
C GLY A 27 -17.48 -24.25 -8.45
N LEU A 28 -16.65 -23.21 -8.46
CA LEU A 28 -16.90 -21.94 -9.16
C LEU A 28 -16.24 -21.85 -10.55
N GLY A 29 -15.54 -22.91 -10.98
CA GLY A 29 -14.81 -22.91 -12.26
C GLY A 29 -13.62 -21.95 -12.30
N ILE A 30 -13.06 -21.59 -11.14
CA ILE A 30 -11.89 -20.72 -11.01
C ILE A 30 -10.63 -21.58 -11.02
N ASP A 31 -9.74 -21.34 -11.97
CA ASP A 31 -8.45 -22.04 -12.06
C ASP A 31 -7.39 -21.37 -11.17
N LYS A 32 -6.36 -22.14 -10.80
CA LYS A 32 -5.26 -21.68 -9.91
C LYS A 32 -4.65 -20.37 -10.38
N ARG A 33 -4.44 -20.20 -11.68
CA ARG A 33 -3.81 -18.99 -12.22
C ARG A 33 -4.71 -17.76 -12.02
N SER A 34 -6.01 -17.87 -12.26
CA SER A 34 -6.94 -16.76 -12.05
C SER A 34 -7.08 -16.42 -10.56
N PHE A 35 -7.15 -17.43 -9.69
CA PHE A 35 -7.15 -17.24 -8.24
C PHE A 35 -5.91 -16.47 -7.78
N LEU A 36 -4.72 -16.96 -8.12
CA LEU A 36 -3.45 -16.34 -7.71
C LEU A 36 -3.27 -14.93 -8.27
N LYS A 37 -3.82 -14.63 -9.45
CA LYS A 37 -3.79 -13.29 -10.03
C LYS A 37 -4.67 -12.30 -9.26
N SER A 38 -5.72 -12.76 -8.59
CA SER A 38 -6.64 -11.93 -7.82
C SER A 38 -6.19 -11.65 -6.38
N LEU A 39 -5.18 -12.40 -5.91
CA LEU A 39 -4.71 -12.40 -4.53
C LEU A 39 -3.83 -11.20 -4.09
N PRO A 40 -2.99 -10.58 -4.94
CA PRO A 40 -2.02 -9.58 -4.47
C PRO A 40 -2.63 -8.36 -3.78
N GLY A 41 -1.82 -7.70 -2.94
CA GLY A 41 -2.20 -6.47 -2.25
C GLY A 41 -3.02 -6.71 -0.99
N GLU A 42 -4.04 -5.88 -0.76
CA GLU A 42 -4.90 -5.95 0.43
C GLU A 42 -5.64 -7.29 0.56
N VAL A 43 -5.92 -7.96 -0.57
CA VAL A 43 -6.59 -9.28 -0.56
C VAL A 43 -5.70 -10.32 0.13
N LEU A 44 -4.40 -10.33 -0.13
CA LEU A 44 -3.45 -11.26 0.50
C LEU A 44 -3.34 -11.00 2.01
N ALA A 45 -3.26 -9.73 2.41
CA ALA A 45 -3.22 -9.35 3.82
C ALA A 45 -4.51 -9.76 4.57
N ALA A 46 -5.68 -9.54 3.96
CA ALA A 46 -6.95 -9.98 4.52
C ALA A 46 -7.04 -11.51 4.62
N ALA A 47 -6.57 -12.23 3.59
CA ALA A 47 -6.53 -13.68 3.57
C ALA A 47 -5.60 -14.26 4.64
N TYR A 48 -4.44 -13.63 4.88
CA TYR A 48 -3.55 -14.00 5.98
C TYR A 48 -4.23 -13.88 7.35
N LEU A 49 -4.92 -12.76 7.62
CA LEU A 49 -5.66 -12.59 8.88
C LEU A 49 -6.80 -13.60 9.04
N ALA A 50 -7.52 -13.92 7.95
CA ALA A 50 -8.55 -14.95 7.96
C ALA A 50 -7.97 -16.35 8.24
N LEU A 51 -6.81 -16.67 7.66
CA LEU A 51 -6.09 -17.92 7.92
C LEU A 51 -5.65 -18.00 9.39
N LEU A 52 -5.11 -16.92 9.96
CA LEU A 52 -4.77 -16.87 11.38
C LEU A 52 -5.98 -17.15 12.27
N GLU A 53 -7.12 -16.54 11.96
CA GLU A 53 -8.37 -16.76 12.69
C GLU A 53 -8.80 -18.22 12.64
N ALA A 54 -8.78 -18.84 11.46
CA ALA A 54 -9.07 -20.26 11.29
C ALA A 54 -8.10 -21.14 12.11
N ILE A 55 -6.80 -20.82 12.10
CA ILE A 55 -5.78 -21.54 12.88
C ILE A 55 -6.04 -21.45 14.39
N THR A 56 -6.53 -20.30 14.90
CA THR A 56 -6.82 -20.16 16.35
C THR A 56 -7.81 -21.21 16.86
N ASN A 57 -8.73 -21.68 16.01
CA ASN A 57 -9.71 -22.69 16.39
C ASN A 57 -9.07 -24.05 16.75
N PHE A 58 -7.87 -24.32 16.24
CA PHE A 58 -7.11 -25.54 16.52
C PHE A 58 -6.28 -25.45 17.81
N PHE A 59 -6.25 -24.31 18.51
CA PHE A 59 -5.51 -24.18 19.75
C PHE A 59 -6.17 -25.00 20.85
N ARG A 60 -5.42 -25.91 21.48
CA ARG A 60 -5.93 -26.83 22.51
C ARG A 60 -6.32 -26.11 23.81
N ARG A 61 -5.68 -24.97 24.10
CA ARG A 61 -5.91 -24.20 25.33
C ARG A 61 -6.94 -23.08 25.07
N PRO A 62 -8.05 -23.03 25.83
CA PRO A 62 -9.12 -22.06 25.59
C PRO A 62 -8.65 -20.62 25.82
N GLU A 63 -7.81 -20.38 26.82
CA GLU A 63 -7.28 -19.03 27.11
C GLU A 63 -6.43 -18.48 25.96
N GLN A 64 -5.59 -19.32 25.35
CA GLN A 64 -4.77 -18.93 24.21
C GLN A 64 -5.63 -18.64 22.98
N ARG A 65 -6.69 -19.43 22.76
CA ARG A 65 -7.68 -19.18 21.71
C ARG A 65 -8.37 -17.83 21.91
N MET A 66 -8.88 -17.56 23.10
CA MET A 66 -9.55 -16.30 23.43
C MET A 66 -8.62 -15.09 23.27
N LEU A 67 -7.36 -15.22 23.69
CA LEU A 67 -6.37 -14.16 23.53
C LEU A 67 -6.09 -13.86 22.06
N MET A 68 -5.86 -14.89 21.25
CA MET A 68 -5.59 -14.70 19.81
C MET A 68 -6.81 -14.14 19.07
N GLN A 69 -8.02 -14.61 19.39
CA GLN A 69 -9.25 -14.06 18.82
C GLN A 69 -9.41 -12.56 19.14
N LYS A 70 -9.14 -12.16 20.38
CA LYS A 70 -9.13 -10.73 20.76
C LYS A 70 -8.07 -9.94 20.01
N LEU A 71 -6.86 -10.49 19.86
CA LEU A 71 -5.78 -9.83 19.13
C LEU A 71 -6.13 -9.63 17.65
N ILE A 72 -6.65 -10.66 16.98
CA ILE A 72 -7.08 -10.58 15.58
C ILE A 72 -8.21 -9.55 15.40
N ALA A 73 -9.20 -9.56 16.30
CA ALA A 73 -10.29 -8.58 16.28
C ALA A 73 -9.78 -7.15 16.45
N PHE A 74 -8.81 -6.94 17.37
CA PHE A 74 -8.17 -5.65 17.56
C PHE A 74 -7.41 -5.19 16.31
N VAL A 75 -6.61 -6.07 15.69
CA VAL A 75 -5.87 -5.76 14.47
C VAL A 75 -6.81 -5.36 13.33
N ARG A 76 -7.91 -6.07 13.12
CA ARG A 76 -8.93 -5.71 12.11
C ARG A 76 -9.54 -4.34 12.38
N ALA A 77 -9.90 -4.05 13.63
CA ALA A 77 -10.47 -2.76 14.01
C ALA A 77 -9.47 -1.61 13.79
N ALA A 78 -8.20 -1.84 14.13
CA ALA A 78 -7.12 -0.87 13.91
C ALA A 78 -6.88 -0.62 12.42
N GLN A 79 -6.80 -1.67 11.59
CA GLN A 79 -6.63 -1.56 10.14
C GLN A 79 -7.78 -0.80 9.49
N SER A 80 -9.03 -1.14 9.84
CA SER A 80 -10.22 -0.44 9.34
C SER A 80 -10.22 1.04 9.74
N ARG A 81 -9.87 1.36 10.99
CA ARG A 81 -9.80 2.74 11.44
C ARG A 81 -8.70 3.53 10.71
N LEU A 82 -7.54 2.92 10.53
CA LEU A 82 -6.42 3.52 9.81
C LEU A 82 -6.77 3.80 8.35
N GLN A 83 -7.42 2.86 7.67
CA GLN A 83 -7.89 3.03 6.29
C GLN A 83 -8.89 4.18 6.18
N THR A 84 -9.87 4.25 7.08
CA THR A 84 -10.85 5.36 7.10
C THR A 84 -10.17 6.71 7.28
N VAL A 85 -9.27 6.82 8.26
CA VAL A 85 -8.55 8.08 8.52
C VAL A 85 -7.65 8.45 7.32
N ALA A 86 -6.92 7.48 6.77
CA ALA A 86 -6.08 7.72 5.59
C ALA A 86 -6.92 8.20 4.39
N GLN A 87 -8.08 7.60 4.16
CA GLN A 87 -8.97 8.02 3.08
C GLN A 87 -9.54 9.43 3.30
N GLU A 88 -9.90 9.77 4.55
CA GLU A 88 -10.33 11.12 4.91
C GLU A 88 -9.23 12.16 4.66
N GLU A 89 -7.97 11.85 5.01
CA GLU A 89 -6.84 12.76 4.77
C GLU A 89 -6.50 12.89 3.28
N ILE A 90 -6.53 11.80 2.52
CA ILE A 90 -6.32 11.84 1.05
C ILE A 90 -7.36 12.74 0.39
N ASN A 91 -8.64 12.65 0.80
CA ASN A 91 -9.72 13.44 0.22
C ASN A 91 -9.60 14.96 0.52
N LYS A 92 -8.81 15.36 1.53
CA LYS A 92 -8.54 16.77 1.83
C LYS A 92 -7.50 17.38 0.89
N VAL A 93 -6.69 16.56 0.22
CA VAL A 93 -5.65 17.04 -0.69
C VAL A 93 -6.27 17.27 -2.07
N ASP A 94 -6.40 18.53 -2.47
CA ASP A 94 -6.75 18.88 -3.84
C ASP A 94 -5.51 18.74 -4.73
N VAL A 95 -5.45 17.62 -5.46
CA VAL A 95 -4.38 17.27 -6.38
C VAL A 95 -4.17 18.34 -7.45
N ASN A 96 -5.22 19.02 -7.89
CA ASN A 96 -5.10 20.05 -8.92
C ASN A 96 -4.37 21.28 -8.36
N SER A 97 -4.74 21.73 -7.15
CA SER A 97 -4.06 22.85 -6.49
C SER A 97 -2.58 22.55 -6.20
N LEU A 98 -2.25 21.30 -5.87
CA LEU A 98 -0.89 20.84 -5.61
C LEU A 98 -0.08 20.76 -6.91
N ALA A 99 -0.71 20.29 -7.99
CA ALA A 99 -0.10 20.26 -9.32
C ALA A 99 0.18 21.68 -9.83
N GLU A 100 -0.76 22.60 -9.67
CA GLU A 100 -0.61 24.01 -10.04
C GLU A 100 0.55 24.68 -9.29
N THR A 101 0.65 24.50 -7.97
CA THR A 101 1.78 25.03 -7.18
C THR A 101 3.12 24.41 -7.59
N PHE A 102 3.15 23.12 -7.95
CA PHE A 102 4.37 22.48 -8.42
C PHE A 102 4.79 22.98 -9.82
N ILE A 103 3.82 23.17 -10.72
CA ILE A 103 4.04 23.74 -12.05
C ILE A 103 4.53 25.18 -11.93
N GLU A 104 3.90 26.02 -11.11
CA GLU A 104 4.34 27.41 -10.88
C GLU A 104 5.76 27.48 -10.30
N SER A 105 6.09 26.60 -9.35
CA SER A 105 7.45 26.49 -8.79
C SER A 105 8.48 26.08 -9.86
N ALA A 106 8.14 25.08 -10.69
CA ALA A 106 9.00 24.65 -11.79
C ALA A 106 9.18 25.76 -12.83
N MET A 107 8.10 26.44 -13.24
CA MET A 107 8.13 27.56 -14.18
C MET A 107 8.94 28.75 -13.64
N ASN A 108 8.80 29.09 -12.36
CA ASN A 108 9.62 30.12 -11.72
C ASN A 108 11.10 29.74 -11.66
N SER A 109 11.44 28.45 -11.54
CA SER A 109 12.84 28.00 -11.59
C SER A 109 13.44 28.09 -13.01
N LEU A 110 12.62 27.80 -14.03
CA LEU A 110 13.01 27.84 -15.44
C LEU A 110 13.12 29.30 -15.96
N GLY A 111 12.17 30.17 -15.63
CA GLY A 111 12.16 31.58 -16.04
C GLY A 111 13.23 32.44 -15.36
N ARG A 112 13.79 32.01 -14.23
CA ARG A 112 14.88 32.72 -13.54
C ARG A 112 16.24 32.54 -14.22
N SER A 113 16.38 31.55 -15.11
CA SER A 113 17.63 31.33 -15.85
C SER A 113 17.77 32.24 -17.08
N GLU A 114 16.69 32.62 -17.75
CA GLU A 114 16.76 33.52 -18.93
C GLU A 114 17.01 35.00 -18.55
N SER A 115 16.64 35.41 -17.34
CA SER A 115 16.75 36.81 -16.90
C SER A 115 18.14 37.20 -16.37
N THR A 116 19.06 36.25 -16.20
CA THR A 116 20.41 36.52 -15.67
C THR A 116 21.45 36.73 -16.79
N GLN A 117 21.18 36.26 -18.01
CA GLN A 117 22.14 36.35 -19.12
C GLN A 117 22.08 37.71 -19.85
N SER A 118 20.93 38.38 -19.85
CA SER A 118 20.74 39.68 -20.50
C SER A 118 21.28 40.89 -19.72
N GLN A 119 21.67 40.73 -18.44
CA GLN A 119 22.28 41.80 -17.63
C GLN A 119 23.82 41.75 -17.57
N GLN A 120 24.46 40.63 -17.96
CA GLN A 120 25.92 40.55 -18.06
C GLN A 120 26.46 41.08 -19.40
N ASP A 121 25.70 41.02 -20.50
CA ASP A 121 26.14 41.62 -21.77
C ASP A 121 25.99 43.15 -21.82
N ALA A 122 25.07 43.73 -21.05
CA ALA A 122 24.88 45.19 -21.01
C ALA A 122 25.92 45.94 -20.16
N THR A 123 26.65 45.24 -19.27
CA THR A 123 27.67 45.85 -18.39
C THR A 123 29.11 45.72 -18.90
N ALA A 124 29.35 44.96 -19.98
CA ALA A 124 30.67 44.80 -20.58
C ALA A 124 31.02 45.85 -21.68
N ALA A 125 30.05 46.66 -22.13
CA ALA A 125 30.25 47.61 -23.24
C ALA A 125 30.55 49.07 -22.82
N GLY A 126 30.66 49.35 -21.52
CA GLY A 126 30.85 50.72 -20.99
C GLY A 126 32.14 50.89 -20.20
N GLY A 127 33.30 50.73 -20.82
CA GLY A 127 34.59 50.81 -20.12
C GLY A 127 35.79 51.27 -20.96
N THR A 128 35.85 52.59 -21.21
CA THR A 128 37.06 53.45 -21.44
C THR A 128 37.96 53.19 -22.68
N PRO A 129 38.80 54.17 -23.11
CA PRO A 129 39.15 55.46 -22.50
C PRO A 129 38.65 56.71 -23.24
#